data_AF-A0A261S325-F1
#
_entry.id   AF-A0A261S325-F1
#
_cell.length_a   1.000
_cell.length_b   1.000
_cell.length_c   1.000
_cell.angle_alpha   90.00
_cell.angle_beta   90.00
_cell.angle_gamma   90.00
#
_symmetry.space_group_name_H-M   'P 1'
#
loop_
_entity.id
_entity.type
_entity.pdbx_description
1 polymer ?
#
loop_
_entity_poly.entity_id
_entity_poly.type
_entity_poly.pdbx_seq_one_letter_code
_entity_poly.pdbx_strand_id
1 'polypeptide(L)'
;MTDTQEIRSALSYIPPIDRDEWVRMAMAVKSELGEAGFDIWNDWSQRDERSYRANDARAVWKSVKAYGGTTIRTLFAAAIRNGWEPSQRTIVERPALPRRKTQEDIEEARRDREQRAAAARTAQDIISKCQVGRHPYLVAKGLPQEERLLDYDGRLVIPMRSVLDYRQITSLQWIASDGTKKFLPKGTTKGSAFMIGSGSETWFVEGFATGLSVHAALKLLYRTVRVCVCFSAGNLAHVAGLLRGPRYVVADNDESDTGRKCAVSTGLPWVMPPTVGDDANDMHMRSGLPALAHLLRGMVM
;
A
#
# COMPACT_ATOMS: atom_id res chain seq x y z
N MET A 1 -1.78 -27.80 28.70
CA MET A 1 -0.45 -28.46 28.78
C MET A 1 0.16 -28.77 27.40
N THR A 2 -0.52 -28.49 26.29
CA THR A 2 -0.10 -28.81 24.91
C THR A 2 0.74 -27.73 24.21
N ASP A 3 0.52 -26.44 24.50
CA ASP A 3 1.11 -25.35 23.68
C ASP A 3 2.62 -25.14 23.92
N THR A 4 3.11 -25.33 25.15
CA THR A 4 4.53 -25.12 25.50
C THR A 4 5.48 -26.13 24.86
N GLN A 5 5.05 -27.38 24.70
CA GLN A 5 5.86 -28.43 24.08
C GLN A 5 6.01 -28.20 22.57
N GLU A 6 4.96 -27.73 21.90
CA GLU A 6 5.03 -27.37 20.47
C GLU A 6 5.93 -26.15 20.24
N ILE A 7 5.86 -25.12 21.10
CA ILE A 7 6.76 -23.96 20.99
C ILE A 7 8.23 -24.38 21.17
N ARG A 8 8.51 -25.27 22.14
CA ARG A 8 9.86 -25.85 22.32
C ARG A 8 10.31 -26.65 21.09
N SER A 9 9.41 -27.43 20.50
CA SER A 9 9.69 -28.20 19.29
C SER A 9 9.97 -27.28 18.10
N ALA A 10 9.14 -26.27 17.84
CA ALA A 10 9.33 -25.35 16.72
C ALA A 10 10.62 -24.53 16.87
N LEU A 11 10.93 -24.04 18.08
CA LEU A 11 12.21 -23.38 18.36
C LEU A 11 13.40 -24.29 18.08
N SER A 12 13.31 -25.59 18.32
CA SER A 12 14.47 -26.48 18.18
C SER A 12 15.01 -26.54 16.74
N TYR A 13 14.16 -26.25 15.75
CA TYR A 13 14.51 -26.20 14.32
C TYR A 13 15.13 -24.88 13.89
N ILE A 14 15.10 -23.84 14.73
CA ILE A 14 15.68 -22.53 14.42
C ILE A 14 17.07 -22.44 15.08
N PRO A 15 18.16 -22.13 14.36
CA PRO A 15 19.47 -21.90 14.97
C PRO A 15 19.52 -20.57 15.75
N PRO A 16 19.93 -20.54 17.03
CA PRO A 16 20.01 -19.31 17.83
C PRO A 16 21.28 -18.48 17.56
N ILE A 17 21.75 -18.44 16.31
CA ILE A 17 23.04 -17.87 15.93
C ILE A 17 22.89 -16.43 15.44
N ASP A 18 21.84 -16.16 14.65
CA ASP A 18 21.59 -14.82 14.12
C ASP A 18 20.96 -13.92 15.20
N ARG A 19 21.56 -12.74 15.42
CA ARG A 19 21.15 -11.85 16.51
C ARG A 19 19.74 -11.31 16.32
N ASP A 20 19.37 -10.96 15.09
CA ASP A 20 18.07 -10.38 14.78
C ASP A 20 16.97 -11.44 14.89
N GLU A 21 17.22 -12.65 14.39
CA GLU A 21 16.33 -13.79 14.56
C GLU A 21 16.19 -14.18 16.03
N TRP A 22 17.28 -14.17 16.79
CA TRP A 22 17.30 -14.47 18.23
C TRP A 22 16.43 -13.49 19.03
N VAL A 23 16.54 -12.19 18.79
CA VAL A 23 15.67 -11.17 19.40
C VAL A 23 14.21 -11.33 18.93
N ARG A 24 14.00 -11.62 17.64
CA ARG A 24 12.67 -11.83 17.07
C ARG A 24 11.98 -13.07 17.67
N MET A 25 12.72 -14.14 17.96
CA MET A 25 12.19 -15.30 18.67
C MET A 25 11.82 -14.96 20.12
N ALA A 26 12.60 -14.09 20.79
CA ALA A 26 12.25 -13.58 22.12
C ALA A 26 10.88 -12.87 22.10
N MET A 27 10.68 -11.97 21.13
CA MET A 27 9.41 -11.27 20.93
C MET A 27 8.26 -12.24 20.64
N ALA A 28 8.48 -13.22 19.75
CA ALA A 28 7.46 -14.18 19.35
C ALA A 28 7.01 -15.06 20.53
N VAL A 29 7.95 -15.60 21.31
CA VAL A 29 7.64 -16.41 22.50
C VAL A 29 6.94 -15.57 23.57
N LYS A 30 7.46 -14.37 23.85
CA LYS A 30 6.87 -13.46 24.85
C LYS A 30 5.46 -12.99 24.47
N SER A 31 5.16 -12.89 23.18
CA SER A 31 3.83 -12.49 22.70
C SER A 31 2.73 -13.50 23.05
N GLU A 32 3.06 -14.79 23.18
CA GLU A 32 2.11 -15.86 23.50
C GLU A 32 2.15 -16.22 24.99
N LEU A 33 3.35 -16.38 25.55
CA LEU A 33 3.52 -16.92 26.90
C LEU A 33 3.76 -15.84 27.97
N GLY A 34 3.82 -14.56 27.57
CA GLY A 34 4.16 -13.48 28.48
C GLY A 34 5.52 -13.74 29.14
N GLU A 35 5.65 -13.37 30.41
CA GLU A 35 6.89 -13.59 31.18
C GLU A 35 7.22 -15.07 31.42
N ALA A 36 6.22 -15.97 31.39
CA ALA A 36 6.44 -17.41 31.53
C ALA A 36 7.16 -18.03 30.31
N GLY A 37 7.31 -17.27 29.22
CA GLY A 37 8.05 -17.67 28.03
C GLY A 37 9.57 -17.61 28.16
N PHE A 38 10.10 -16.93 29.20
CA PHE A 38 11.54 -16.67 29.31
C PHE A 38 12.35 -17.97 29.31
N ASP A 39 11.98 -18.94 30.14
CA ASP A 39 12.74 -20.17 30.31
C ASP A 39 12.81 -20.96 29.00
N ILE A 40 11.72 -21.01 28.22
CA ILE A 40 11.67 -21.72 26.94
C ILE A 40 12.63 -21.11 25.91
N TRP A 41 12.58 -19.79 25.77
CA TRP A 41 13.47 -19.08 24.85
C TRP A 41 14.92 -19.09 25.34
N ASN A 42 15.14 -18.99 26.65
CA ASN A 42 16.46 -18.99 27.27
C ASN A 42 17.14 -20.37 27.18
N ASP A 43 16.40 -21.46 27.36
CA ASP A 43 16.88 -22.83 27.15
C ASP A 43 17.30 -23.05 25.69
N TRP A 44 16.50 -22.57 24.74
CA TRP A 44 16.83 -22.62 23.32
C TRP A 44 18.08 -21.78 22.99
N SER A 45 18.18 -20.59 23.59
CA SER A 45 19.30 -19.66 23.38
C SER A 45 20.65 -20.23 23.83
N GLN A 46 20.65 -21.07 24.86
CA GLN A 46 21.86 -21.69 25.41
C GLN A 46 22.50 -22.72 24.46
N ARG A 47 21.81 -23.13 23.39
CA ARG A 47 22.35 -24.10 22.41
C ARG A 47 23.52 -23.54 21.61
N ASP A 48 23.67 -22.22 21.53
CA ASP A 48 24.88 -21.59 21.03
C ASP A 48 25.78 -21.16 22.21
N GLU A 49 26.51 -22.12 22.76
CA GLU A 49 27.43 -21.90 23.89
C GLU A 49 28.52 -20.86 23.60
N ARG A 50 28.85 -20.63 22.33
CA ARG A 50 29.91 -19.69 21.94
C ARG A 50 29.45 -18.24 22.13
N SER A 51 28.25 -17.93 21.66
CA SER A 51 27.72 -16.56 21.67
C SER A 51 26.84 -16.24 22.88
N TYR A 52 26.28 -17.25 23.56
CA TYR A 52 25.32 -17.05 24.63
C TYR A 52 25.92 -16.36 25.87
N ARG A 53 25.20 -15.37 26.39
CA ARG A 53 25.50 -14.66 27.65
C ARG A 53 24.21 -14.47 28.45
N ALA A 54 24.16 -15.00 29.66
CA ALA A 54 22.94 -15.00 30.48
C ALA A 54 22.45 -13.57 30.83
N ASN A 55 23.36 -12.63 31.05
CA ASN A 55 23.01 -11.23 31.31
C ASN A 55 22.35 -10.57 30.11
N ASP A 56 22.85 -10.85 28.90
CA ASP A 56 22.30 -10.30 27.65
C ASP A 56 20.92 -10.89 27.34
N ALA A 57 20.73 -12.18 27.61
CA ALA A 57 19.43 -12.84 27.51
C ALA A 57 18.38 -12.15 28.40
N ARG A 58 18.72 -11.89 29.67
CA ARG A 58 17.82 -11.17 30.60
C ARG A 58 17.56 -9.72 30.16
N ALA A 59 18.59 -9.02 29.69
CA ALA A 59 18.45 -7.64 29.24
C ALA A 59 17.54 -7.53 28.02
N VAL A 60 17.72 -8.40 27.03
CA VAL A 60 16.87 -8.46 25.83
C VAL A 60 15.45 -8.86 26.20
N TRP A 61 15.28 -9.87 27.05
CA TRP A 61 13.95 -10.29 27.46
C TRP A 61 13.15 -9.16 28.12
N LYS A 62 13.82 -8.34 28.94
CA LYS A 62 13.21 -7.15 29.55
C LYS A 62 12.90 -6.05 28.53
N SER A 63 13.71 -5.88 27.49
CA SER A 63 13.52 -4.82 26.49
C SER A 63 12.45 -5.16 25.44
N VAL A 64 12.24 -6.45 25.14
CA VAL A 64 11.22 -6.86 24.19
C VAL A 64 9.82 -6.78 24.78
N LYS A 65 8.90 -6.23 23.98
CA LYS A 65 7.50 -6.03 24.35
C LYS A 65 6.67 -7.24 23.92
N ALA A 66 5.73 -7.66 24.75
CA ALA A 66 4.77 -8.72 24.41
C ALA A 66 3.75 -8.28 23.34
N TYR A 67 3.74 -6.99 23.00
CA TYR A 67 2.88 -6.39 21.98
C TYR A 67 3.71 -5.76 20.85
N GLY A 68 3.17 -5.79 19.63
CA GLY A 68 3.87 -5.39 18.41
C GLY A 68 3.48 -6.24 17.20
N GLY A 69 4.24 -6.11 16.10
CA GLY A 69 4.03 -6.83 14.84
C GLY A 69 4.62 -8.25 14.78
N THR A 70 5.55 -8.59 15.69
CA THR A 70 6.08 -9.95 15.83
C THR A 70 5.20 -10.74 16.78
N THR A 71 4.70 -11.90 16.33
CA THR A 71 3.84 -12.78 17.12
C THR A 71 4.38 -14.20 17.10
N ILE A 72 3.79 -15.13 17.87
CA ILE A 72 4.17 -16.55 17.83
C ILE A 72 4.09 -17.17 16.43
N ARG A 73 3.25 -16.63 15.55
CA ARG A 73 3.20 -17.02 14.13
C ARG A 73 4.54 -16.82 13.42
N THR A 74 5.31 -15.80 13.79
CA THR A 74 6.63 -15.54 13.24
C THR A 74 7.60 -16.67 13.57
N LEU A 75 7.51 -17.23 14.79
CA LEU A 75 8.30 -18.38 15.21
C LEU A 75 7.90 -19.62 14.41
N PHE A 76 6.61 -19.93 14.31
CA PHE A 76 6.18 -21.10 13.53
C PHE A 76 6.53 -20.99 12.06
N ALA A 77 6.39 -19.80 11.46
CA ALA A 77 6.81 -19.57 10.09
C ALA A 77 8.33 -19.75 9.90
N ALA A 78 9.15 -19.33 10.88
CA ALA A 78 10.59 -19.56 10.86
C ALA A 78 10.94 -21.04 11.03
N ALA A 79 10.26 -21.75 11.93
CA ALA A 79 10.44 -23.18 12.13
C ALA A 79 10.08 -23.98 10.87
N ILE A 80 8.95 -23.68 10.22
CA ILE A 80 8.52 -24.34 8.97
C ILE A 80 9.55 -24.11 7.85
N ARG A 81 10.11 -22.90 7.73
CA ARG A 81 11.21 -22.63 6.77
C ARG A 81 12.45 -23.47 7.05
N ASN A 82 12.68 -23.86 8.30
CA ASN A 82 13.77 -24.74 8.71
C ASN A 82 13.35 -26.22 8.77
N GLY A 83 12.22 -26.60 8.15
CA GLY A 83 11.79 -28.00 8.02
C GLY A 83 11.00 -28.55 9.21
N TRP A 84 10.48 -27.71 10.11
CA TRP A 84 9.57 -28.15 11.16
C TRP A 84 8.18 -28.46 10.59
N GLU A 85 7.69 -29.67 10.82
CA GLU A 85 6.34 -30.10 10.43
C GLU A 85 5.36 -29.96 11.61
N PRO A 86 4.27 -29.17 11.47
CA PRO A 86 3.25 -29.07 12.50
C PRO A 86 2.52 -30.40 12.69
N SER A 87 2.17 -30.75 13.93
CA SER A 87 1.33 -31.93 14.18
C SER A 87 -0.08 -31.70 13.62
N GLN A 88 -0.80 -32.75 13.22
CA GLN A 88 -2.19 -32.60 12.72
C GLN A 88 -3.15 -31.89 13.69
N ARG A 89 -2.78 -31.77 14.99
CA ARG A 89 -3.53 -31.01 15.99
C ARG A 89 -3.30 -29.49 15.92
N THR A 90 -2.22 -29.04 15.28
CA THR A 90 -1.86 -27.63 15.12
C THR A 90 -2.74 -26.91 14.08
N ILE A 91 -3.48 -27.66 13.24
CA ILE A 91 -4.37 -27.13 12.18
C ILE A 91 -5.73 -26.67 12.72
N VAL A 92 -5.99 -26.77 14.03
CA VAL A 92 -7.14 -26.05 14.61
C VAL A 92 -6.76 -24.58 14.66
N GLU A 93 -7.17 -23.82 13.63
CA GLU A 93 -7.19 -22.36 13.67
C GLU A 93 -7.91 -21.92 14.95
N ARG A 94 -7.15 -21.68 16.03
CA ARG A 94 -7.67 -20.97 17.19
C ARG A 94 -8.02 -19.58 16.68
N PRO A 95 -9.30 -19.16 16.69
CA PRO A 95 -9.63 -17.79 16.35
C PRO A 95 -8.82 -16.92 17.29
N ALA A 96 -8.01 -16.03 16.72
CA ALA A 96 -7.20 -15.11 17.49
C ALA A 96 -8.11 -14.44 18.53
N LEU A 97 -7.86 -14.67 19.82
CA LEU A 97 -8.58 -13.96 20.87
C LEU A 97 -8.42 -12.47 20.56
N PRO A 98 -9.52 -11.71 20.37
CA PRO A 98 -9.40 -10.31 20.00
C PRO A 98 -8.61 -9.64 21.12
N ARG A 99 -7.42 -9.11 20.77
CA ARG A 99 -6.64 -8.28 21.69
C ARG A 99 -7.60 -7.27 22.30
N ARG A 100 -7.75 -7.27 23.63
CA ARG A 100 -8.49 -6.21 24.32
C ARG A 100 -7.77 -4.91 23.96
N LYS A 101 -8.41 -4.09 23.11
CA LYS A 101 -7.90 -2.76 22.80
C LYS A 101 -7.75 -2.01 24.11
N THR A 102 -6.56 -1.49 24.36
CA THR A 102 -6.33 -0.65 25.53
C THR A 102 -7.10 0.65 25.38
N GLN A 103 -7.31 1.38 26.48
CA GLN A 103 -7.92 2.71 26.41
C GLN A 103 -7.09 3.66 25.53
N GLU A 104 -5.77 3.50 25.52
CA GLU A 104 -4.85 4.25 24.67
C GLU A 104 -5.06 3.94 23.19
N ASP A 105 -5.17 2.66 22.80
CA ASP A 105 -5.44 2.25 21.42
C ASP A 105 -6.79 2.81 20.90
N ILE A 106 -7.80 2.86 21.79
CA ILE A 106 -9.13 3.39 21.45
C ILE A 106 -9.05 4.90 21.24
N GLU A 107 -8.36 5.62 22.13
CA GLU A 107 -8.20 7.07 22.07
C GLU A 107 -7.35 7.50 20.87
N GLU A 108 -6.27 6.78 20.57
CA GLU A 108 -5.45 7.01 19.38
C GLU A 108 -6.28 6.80 18.10
N ALA A 109 -7.01 5.69 18.02
CA ALA A 109 -7.90 5.42 16.89
C ALA A 109 -9.00 6.48 16.73
N ARG A 110 -9.52 7.01 17.84
CA ARG A 110 -10.50 8.11 17.84
C ARG A 110 -9.89 9.40 17.28
N ARG A 111 -8.71 9.79 17.78
CA ARG A 111 -7.97 10.97 17.29
C ARG A 111 -7.65 10.87 15.81
N ASP A 112 -7.18 9.71 15.37
CA ASP A 112 -6.92 9.43 13.96
C ASP A 112 -8.17 9.61 13.10
N ARG A 113 -9.31 9.09 13.58
CA ARG A 113 -10.60 9.22 12.88
C ARG A 113 -11.07 10.67 12.79
N GLU A 114 -10.96 11.41 13.89
CA GLU A 114 -11.33 12.83 13.96
C GLU A 114 -10.45 13.68 13.04
N GLN A 115 -9.13 13.42 13.01
CA GLN A 115 -8.20 14.11 12.11
C GLN A 115 -8.53 13.84 10.64
N ARG A 116 -8.80 12.59 10.26
CA ARG A 116 -9.20 12.24 8.89
C ARG A 116 -10.53 12.89 8.50
N ALA A 117 -11.50 12.91 9.42
CA ALA A 117 -12.77 13.58 9.19
C ALA A 117 -12.62 15.11 9.05
N ALA A 118 -11.72 15.73 9.83
CA ALA A 118 -11.39 17.14 9.68
C ALA A 118 -10.73 17.43 8.32
N ALA A 119 -9.75 16.64 7.91
CA ALA A 119 -9.11 16.78 6.61
C ALA A 119 -10.10 16.60 5.44
N ALA A 120 -11.04 15.65 5.54
CA ALA A 120 -12.10 15.47 4.55
C ALA A 120 -13.00 16.71 4.44
N ARG A 121 -13.39 17.33 5.57
CA ARG A 121 -14.16 18.59 5.57
C ARG A 121 -13.38 19.73 4.94
N THR A 122 -12.08 19.86 5.27
CA THR A 122 -11.21 20.86 4.65
C THR A 122 -11.08 20.66 3.14
N ALA A 123 -10.90 19.42 2.68
CA ALA A 123 -10.87 19.10 1.26
C ALA A 123 -12.18 19.50 0.55
N GLN A 124 -13.32 19.17 1.16
CA GLN A 124 -14.63 19.52 0.62
C GLN A 124 -14.84 21.04 0.53
N ASP A 125 -14.44 21.79 1.56
CA ASP A 125 -14.51 23.26 1.56
C ASP A 125 -13.66 23.86 0.45
N ILE A 126 -12.40 23.44 0.31
CA ILE A 126 -11.50 23.90 -0.77
C ILE A 126 -12.11 23.61 -2.14
N ILE A 127 -12.57 22.38 -2.37
CA ILE A 127 -13.16 21.95 -3.65
C ILE A 127 -14.40 22.78 -3.98
N SER A 128 -15.24 23.09 -2.98
CA SER A 128 -16.47 23.87 -3.19
C SER A 128 -16.21 25.31 -3.64
N LYS A 129 -15.01 25.85 -3.34
CA LYS A 129 -14.58 27.20 -3.70
C LYS A 129 -13.75 27.25 -4.98
N CYS A 130 -13.44 26.09 -5.57
CA CYS A 130 -12.68 26.03 -6.80
C CYS A 130 -13.51 26.48 -8.00
N GLN A 131 -12.83 27.00 -9.02
CA GLN A 131 -13.42 27.33 -10.31
C GLN A 131 -12.85 26.40 -11.39
N VAL A 132 -13.61 26.12 -12.44
CA VAL A 132 -13.11 25.33 -13.57
C VAL A 132 -12.30 26.24 -14.50
N GLY A 133 -11.10 25.81 -14.87
CA GLY A 133 -10.27 26.54 -15.82
C GLY A 133 -9.07 25.74 -16.32
N ARG A 134 -8.33 26.34 -17.26
CA ARG A 134 -7.08 25.79 -17.81
C ARG A 134 -5.91 26.08 -16.89
N HIS A 135 -4.90 25.22 -16.91
CA HIS A 135 -3.75 25.35 -16.01
C HIS A 135 -2.41 25.11 -16.73
N PRO A 136 -1.34 25.89 -16.43
CA PRO A 136 -0.04 25.76 -17.08
C PRO A 136 0.55 24.35 -17.06
N TYR A 137 0.43 23.63 -15.95
CA TYR A 137 0.87 22.23 -15.86
C TYR A 137 0.22 21.32 -16.92
N LEU A 138 -1.07 21.51 -17.24
CA LEU A 138 -1.75 20.69 -18.25
C LEU A 138 -1.26 21.02 -19.66
N VAL A 139 -0.98 22.30 -19.93
CA VAL A 139 -0.33 22.72 -21.17
C VAL A 139 1.06 22.07 -21.29
N ALA A 140 1.87 22.14 -20.24
CA ALA A 140 3.19 21.52 -20.19
C ALA A 140 3.14 20.00 -20.35
N LYS A 141 2.04 19.35 -19.94
CA LYS A 141 1.79 17.92 -20.13
C LYS A 141 1.14 17.56 -21.48
N GLY A 142 1.03 18.51 -22.41
CA GLY A 142 0.47 18.26 -23.75
C GLY A 142 -1.06 18.18 -23.79
N LEU A 143 -1.74 18.70 -22.78
CA LEU A 143 -3.19 18.63 -22.59
C LEU A 143 -3.83 20.03 -22.50
N PRO A 144 -3.62 20.94 -23.48
CA PRO A 144 -3.96 22.36 -23.35
C PRO A 144 -5.47 22.67 -23.35
N GLN A 145 -6.30 21.71 -23.77
CA GLN A 145 -7.76 21.86 -23.79
C GLN A 145 -8.43 21.32 -22.52
N GLU A 146 -7.68 20.67 -21.63
CA GLU A 146 -8.23 20.13 -20.39
C GLU A 146 -8.46 21.24 -19.37
N GLU A 147 -9.69 21.31 -18.86
CA GLU A 147 -10.08 22.25 -17.81
C GLU A 147 -10.42 21.50 -16.52
N ARG A 148 -9.91 21.99 -15.39
CA ARG A 148 -10.06 21.32 -14.09
C ARG A 148 -10.23 22.36 -12.99
N LEU A 149 -10.46 21.88 -11.77
CA LEU A 149 -10.64 22.72 -10.60
C LEU A 149 -9.34 23.48 -10.29
N LEU A 150 -9.48 24.79 -10.13
CA LEU A 150 -8.44 25.71 -9.70
C LEU A 150 -8.86 26.34 -8.38
N ASP A 151 -7.96 26.37 -7.41
CA ASP A 151 -8.18 27.15 -6.19
C ASP A 151 -7.92 28.65 -6.42
N TYR A 152 -8.11 29.47 -5.38
CA TYR A 152 -7.94 30.92 -5.47
C TYR A 152 -6.48 31.34 -5.75
N ASP A 153 -5.51 30.50 -5.43
CA ASP A 153 -4.08 30.70 -5.73
C ASP A 153 -3.73 30.27 -7.18
N GLY A 154 -4.73 29.81 -7.95
CA GLY A 154 -4.55 29.32 -9.31
C GLY A 154 -3.89 27.94 -9.39
N ARG A 155 -3.79 27.18 -8.28
CA ARG A 155 -3.26 25.81 -8.29
C ARG A 155 -4.33 24.86 -8.79
N LEU A 156 -3.91 23.85 -9.54
CA LEU A 156 -4.78 22.74 -9.91
C LEU A 156 -5.15 21.93 -8.66
N VAL A 157 -6.43 21.61 -8.50
CA VAL A 157 -6.96 20.78 -7.42
C VAL A 157 -7.54 19.50 -8.00
N ILE A 158 -6.96 18.36 -7.62
CA ILE A 158 -7.46 17.03 -7.99
C ILE A 158 -8.14 16.42 -6.75
N PRO A 159 -9.48 16.31 -6.73
CA PRO A 159 -10.20 15.68 -5.64
C PRO A 159 -9.78 14.22 -5.46
N MET A 160 -9.60 13.79 -4.22
CA MET A 160 -9.43 12.38 -3.91
C MET A 160 -10.67 11.90 -3.17
N ARG A 161 -11.28 10.84 -3.69
CA ARG A 161 -12.54 10.29 -3.18
C ARG A 161 -12.39 8.82 -2.85
N SER A 162 -13.13 8.35 -1.85
CA SER A 162 -13.15 6.92 -1.49
C SER A 162 -13.60 6.08 -2.69
N VAL A 163 -12.86 5.03 -3.03
CA VAL A 163 -13.25 4.12 -4.12
C VAL A 163 -14.43 3.21 -3.75
N LEU A 164 -14.72 3.07 -2.45
CA LEU A 164 -15.86 2.29 -1.94
C LEU A 164 -17.15 3.11 -1.86
N ASP A 165 -17.05 4.42 -1.63
CA ASP A 165 -18.17 5.36 -1.70
C ASP A 165 -17.68 6.67 -2.33
N TYR A 166 -17.80 6.76 -3.65
CA TYR A 166 -17.22 7.86 -4.44
C TYR A 166 -17.86 9.23 -4.15
N ARG A 167 -18.97 9.27 -3.42
CA ARG A 167 -19.56 10.52 -2.93
C ARG A 167 -18.70 11.16 -1.84
N GLN A 168 -17.92 10.36 -1.11
CA GLN A 168 -17.09 10.82 -0.01
C GLN A 168 -15.75 11.36 -0.52
N ILE A 169 -15.53 12.67 -0.34
CA ILE A 169 -14.22 13.29 -0.49
C ILE A 169 -13.38 12.95 0.75
N THR A 170 -12.18 12.44 0.53
CA THR A 170 -11.29 11.95 1.59
C THR A 170 -9.99 12.75 1.67
N SER A 171 -9.59 13.39 0.57
CA SER A 171 -8.42 14.27 0.46
C SER A 171 -8.49 15.07 -0.86
N LEU A 172 -7.40 15.76 -1.19
CA LEU A 172 -7.11 16.30 -2.52
C LEU A 172 -5.60 16.32 -2.78
N GLN A 173 -5.21 16.43 -4.03
CA GLN A 173 -3.85 16.72 -4.47
C GLN A 173 -3.82 18.09 -5.18
N TRP A 174 -2.97 18.99 -4.72
CA TRP A 174 -2.61 20.20 -5.44
C TRP A 174 -1.51 19.93 -6.45
N ILE A 175 -1.58 20.63 -7.59
CA ILE A 175 -0.50 20.71 -8.56
C ILE A 175 -0.26 22.20 -8.86
N ALA A 176 0.94 22.70 -8.54
CA ALA A 176 1.35 24.06 -8.84
C ALA A 176 1.72 24.22 -10.33
N SER A 177 1.89 25.46 -10.78
CA SER A 177 2.19 25.79 -12.19
C SER A 177 3.49 25.18 -12.70
N ASP A 178 4.48 25.01 -11.81
CA ASP A 178 5.76 24.33 -12.06
C ASP A 178 5.64 22.79 -12.09
N GLY A 179 4.47 22.25 -11.79
CA GLY A 179 4.21 20.82 -11.70
C GLY A 179 4.48 20.21 -10.32
N THR A 180 4.85 20.99 -9.31
CA THR A 180 5.02 20.51 -7.94
C THR A 180 3.69 20.00 -7.40
N LYS A 181 3.67 18.73 -6.98
CA LYS A 181 2.47 18.04 -6.46
C LYS A 181 2.52 17.94 -4.94
N LYS A 182 1.42 18.28 -4.26
CA LYS A 182 1.30 18.14 -2.80
C LYS A 182 -0.08 17.62 -2.41
N PHE A 183 -0.13 16.72 -1.44
CA PHE A 183 -1.40 16.26 -0.87
C PHE A 183 -1.87 17.18 0.25
N LEU A 184 -3.19 17.23 0.48
CA LEU A 184 -3.74 17.83 1.68
C LEU A 184 -3.18 17.12 2.94
N PRO A 185 -2.54 17.85 3.86
CA PRO A 185 -2.01 17.24 5.08
C PRO A 185 -3.10 16.50 5.87
N LYS A 186 -2.77 15.33 6.40
CA LYS A 186 -3.67 14.44 7.15
C LYS A 186 -4.88 13.92 6.35
N GLY A 187 -4.98 14.24 5.06
CA GLY A 187 -5.97 13.66 4.17
C GLY A 187 -5.72 12.17 3.95
N THR A 188 -6.78 11.41 3.73
CA THR A 188 -6.66 9.95 3.53
C THR A 188 -6.33 9.67 2.07
N THR A 189 -5.13 9.13 1.80
CA THR A 189 -4.69 8.73 0.45
C THR A 189 -5.01 7.28 0.14
N LYS A 190 -4.83 6.38 1.11
CA LYS A 190 -5.10 4.94 0.96
C LYS A 190 -6.60 4.70 0.68
N GLY A 191 -6.90 4.02 -0.42
CA GLY A 191 -8.27 3.75 -0.85
C GLY A 191 -8.96 4.96 -1.49
N SER A 192 -8.23 6.04 -1.75
CA SER A 192 -8.74 7.24 -2.39
C SER A 192 -8.22 7.36 -3.81
N ALA A 193 -9.06 7.77 -4.75
CA ALA A 193 -8.72 7.90 -6.16
C ALA A 193 -9.45 9.07 -6.82
N PHE A 194 -9.05 9.38 -8.05
CA PHE A 194 -9.80 10.24 -8.97
C PHE A 194 -10.17 9.44 -10.22
N MET A 195 -11.47 9.43 -10.55
CA MET A 195 -12.03 8.69 -11.68
C MET A 195 -12.24 9.61 -12.87
N ILE A 196 -11.76 9.19 -14.02
CA ILE A 196 -11.97 9.82 -15.32
C ILE A 196 -12.85 8.88 -16.16
N GLY A 197 -13.95 9.39 -16.71
CA GLY A 197 -14.90 8.57 -17.47
C GLY A 197 -15.79 7.69 -16.59
N SER A 198 -16.69 6.93 -17.22
CA SER A 198 -17.77 6.20 -16.55
C SER A 198 -17.96 4.76 -17.03
N GLY A 199 -17.01 4.20 -17.77
CA GLY A 199 -17.06 2.82 -18.27
C GLY A 199 -17.10 1.75 -17.18
N SER A 200 -17.44 0.53 -17.59
CA SER A 200 -17.41 -0.68 -16.74
C SER A 200 -16.00 -1.29 -16.63
N GLU A 201 -15.18 -1.10 -17.66
CA GLU A 201 -13.76 -1.44 -17.69
C GLU A 201 -12.94 -0.40 -16.94
N THR A 202 -12.09 -0.84 -16.02
CA THR A 202 -11.27 0.06 -15.19
C THR A 202 -9.78 -0.05 -15.50
N TRP A 203 -9.16 1.09 -15.78
CA TRP A 203 -7.71 1.21 -16.00
C TRP A 203 -7.07 1.96 -14.85
N PHE A 204 -6.14 1.32 -14.15
CA PHE A 204 -5.44 1.92 -13.03
C PHE A 204 -4.15 2.58 -13.49
N VAL A 205 -3.92 3.80 -13.02
CA VAL A 205 -2.70 4.57 -13.28
C VAL A 205 -2.22 5.23 -12.01
N GLU A 206 -0.93 5.57 -11.94
CA GLU A 206 -0.38 6.31 -10.81
C GLU A 206 -0.71 7.81 -10.90
N GLY A 207 -0.31 8.47 -11.98
CA GLY A 207 -0.38 9.92 -12.13
C GLY A 207 -1.67 10.46 -12.76
N PHE A 208 -2.02 11.71 -12.43
CA PHE A 208 -3.17 12.40 -13.03
C PHE A 208 -3.02 12.66 -14.53
N ALA A 209 -1.86 13.17 -14.97
CA ALA A 209 -1.59 13.42 -16.40
C ALA A 209 -1.53 12.11 -17.20
N THR A 210 -0.90 11.08 -16.62
CA THR A 210 -0.92 9.69 -17.10
C THR A 210 -2.36 9.22 -17.35
N GLY A 211 -3.26 9.45 -16.39
CA GLY A 211 -4.67 9.09 -16.52
C GLY A 211 -5.42 9.80 -17.63
N LEU A 212 -5.16 11.09 -17.84
CA LEU A 212 -5.74 11.85 -18.96
C LEU A 212 -5.25 11.31 -20.30
N SER A 213 -3.96 11.05 -20.43
CA SER A 213 -3.35 10.48 -21.64
C SER A 213 -3.88 9.09 -21.97
N VAL A 214 -3.98 8.21 -20.97
CA VAL A 214 -4.56 6.86 -21.11
C VAL A 214 -6.03 6.93 -21.51
N HIS A 215 -6.82 7.80 -20.87
CA HIS A 215 -8.23 7.98 -21.22
C HIS A 215 -8.41 8.49 -22.66
N ALA A 216 -7.60 9.46 -23.09
CA ALA A 216 -7.61 9.97 -24.45
C ALA A 216 -7.23 8.90 -25.48
N ALA A 217 -6.19 8.11 -25.21
CA ALA A 217 -5.76 7.01 -26.07
C ALA A 217 -6.83 5.90 -26.19
N LEU A 218 -7.46 5.51 -25.08
CA LEU A 218 -8.53 4.50 -25.10
C LEU A 218 -9.79 4.99 -25.82
N LYS A 219 -10.08 6.30 -25.77
CA LYS A 219 -11.13 6.91 -26.58
C LYS A 219 -10.86 6.81 -28.08
N LEU A 220 -9.59 6.92 -28.54
CA LEU A 220 -9.24 6.69 -29.94
C LEU A 220 -9.50 5.25 -30.40
N LEU A 221 -9.50 4.29 -29.46
CA LEU A 221 -9.88 2.90 -29.70
C LEU A 221 -11.39 2.64 -29.56
N TYR A 222 -12.21 3.70 -29.48
CA TYR A 222 -13.66 3.63 -29.28
C TYR A 222 -14.06 2.82 -28.03
N ARG A 223 -13.24 2.87 -26.98
CA ARG A 223 -13.53 2.21 -25.70
C ARG A 223 -14.19 3.20 -24.73
N THR A 224 -15.32 2.82 -24.16
CA THR A 224 -15.92 3.53 -23.03
C THR A 224 -15.37 2.95 -21.73
N VAL A 225 -14.36 3.61 -21.17
CA VAL A 225 -13.61 3.14 -20.00
C VAL A 225 -13.77 4.06 -18.80
N ARG A 226 -13.31 3.58 -17.65
CA ARG A 226 -13.04 4.36 -16.45
C ARG A 226 -11.55 4.30 -16.17
N VAL A 227 -10.89 5.44 -16.06
CA VAL A 227 -9.49 5.51 -15.62
C VAL A 227 -9.45 5.94 -14.17
N CYS A 228 -8.79 5.14 -13.32
CA CYS A 228 -8.67 5.34 -11.89
C CYS A 228 -7.26 5.81 -11.55
N VAL A 229 -7.12 7.10 -11.24
CA VAL A 229 -5.86 7.72 -10.82
C VAL A 229 -5.64 7.43 -9.34
N CYS A 230 -4.60 6.65 -9.05
CA CYS A 230 -4.32 6.09 -7.71
C CYS A 230 -3.28 6.89 -6.92
N PHE A 231 -2.59 7.85 -7.53
CA PHE A 231 -1.64 8.79 -6.90
C PHE A 231 -0.35 8.19 -6.33
N SER A 232 -0.22 6.86 -6.27
CA SER A 232 1.02 6.14 -5.94
C SER A 232 0.87 4.66 -6.28
N ALA A 233 1.97 3.98 -6.59
CA ALA A 233 2.04 2.54 -6.75
C ALA A 233 1.45 1.76 -5.55
N GLY A 234 1.80 2.15 -4.32
CA GLY A 234 1.28 1.49 -3.11
C GLY A 234 -0.24 1.55 -2.99
N ASN A 235 -0.85 2.70 -3.34
CA ASN A 235 -2.30 2.83 -3.33
C ASN A 235 -2.95 2.15 -4.55
N LEU A 236 -2.27 2.10 -5.69
CA LEU A 236 -2.73 1.42 -6.90
C LEU A 236 -3.04 -0.05 -6.63
N ALA A 237 -2.09 -0.80 -6.06
CA ALA A 237 -2.30 -2.21 -5.74
C ALA A 237 -3.47 -2.42 -4.76
N HIS A 238 -3.60 -1.54 -3.77
CA HIS A 238 -4.70 -1.59 -2.82
C HIS A 238 -6.06 -1.35 -3.50
N VAL A 239 -6.19 -0.29 -4.29
CA VAL A 239 -7.43 0.10 -4.99
C VAL A 239 -7.83 -0.93 -6.05
N ALA A 240 -6.87 -1.49 -6.78
CA ALA A 240 -7.10 -2.53 -7.78
C ALA A 240 -7.79 -3.78 -7.19
N GLY A 241 -7.43 -4.14 -5.95
CA GLY A 241 -8.05 -5.25 -5.20
C GLY A 241 -9.47 -4.97 -4.69
N LEU A 242 -9.89 -3.70 -4.60
CA LEU A 242 -11.21 -3.31 -4.12
C LEU A 242 -12.26 -3.28 -5.23
N LEU A 243 -11.88 -2.91 -6.45
CA LEU A 243 -12.80 -2.84 -7.58
C LEU A 243 -12.97 -4.21 -8.26
N ARG A 244 -14.03 -4.34 -9.08
CA ARG A 244 -14.42 -5.57 -9.78
C ARG A 244 -14.64 -5.28 -11.27
N GLY A 245 -14.81 -6.33 -12.06
CA GLY A 245 -14.97 -6.26 -13.52
C GLY A 245 -13.65 -6.34 -14.29
N PRO A 246 -13.67 -6.10 -15.61
CA PRO A 246 -12.48 -5.99 -16.45
C PRO A 246 -11.57 -4.86 -15.95
N ARG A 247 -10.31 -5.20 -15.68
CA ARG A 247 -9.38 -4.36 -14.94
C ARG A 247 -7.97 -4.49 -15.51
N TYR A 248 -7.32 -3.37 -15.74
CA TYR A 248 -6.00 -3.27 -16.37
C TYR A 248 -5.14 -2.26 -15.61
N VAL A 249 -3.82 -2.44 -15.64
CA VAL A 249 -2.87 -1.49 -15.05
C VAL A 249 -1.99 -0.89 -16.14
N VAL A 250 -1.86 0.44 -16.14
CA VAL A 250 -0.79 1.14 -16.87
C VAL A 250 0.20 1.61 -15.83
N ALA A 251 1.34 0.94 -15.77
CA ALA A 251 2.41 1.26 -14.84
C ALA A 251 3.36 2.30 -15.44
N ASP A 252 3.98 3.07 -14.55
CA ASP A 252 5.12 3.92 -14.89
C ASP A 252 6.36 3.01 -15.04
N ASN A 253 7.19 3.27 -16.04
CA ASN A 253 8.45 2.55 -16.26
C ASN A 253 9.59 3.32 -15.57
N ASP A 254 9.55 3.39 -14.25
CA ASP A 254 10.55 4.13 -13.46
C ASP A 254 11.86 3.34 -13.27
N GLU A 255 12.97 4.06 -13.04
CA GLU A 255 14.30 3.44 -12.82
C GLU A 255 14.35 2.51 -11.60
N SER A 256 13.49 2.74 -10.60
CA SER A 256 13.45 1.91 -9.38
C SER A 256 12.68 0.59 -9.55
N ASP A 257 12.06 0.39 -10.72
CA ASP A 257 11.18 -0.73 -11.07
C ASP A 257 9.93 -0.80 -10.15
N THR A 258 9.56 0.30 -9.49
CA THR A 258 8.47 0.32 -8.49
C THR A 258 7.11 0.13 -9.16
N GLY A 259 6.86 0.83 -10.27
CA GLY A 259 5.63 0.74 -11.04
C GLY A 259 5.41 -0.68 -11.57
N ARG A 260 6.43 -1.30 -12.16
CA ARG A 260 6.36 -2.68 -12.65
C ARG A 260 6.11 -3.69 -11.53
N LYS A 261 6.88 -3.63 -10.43
CA LYS A 261 6.70 -4.53 -9.28
C LYS A 261 5.29 -4.42 -8.70
N CYS A 262 4.78 -3.20 -8.60
CA CYS A 262 3.40 -2.94 -8.19
C CYS A 262 2.39 -3.60 -9.13
N ALA A 263 2.49 -3.35 -10.43
CA ALA A 263 1.59 -3.93 -11.43
C ALA A 263 1.59 -5.47 -11.37
N VAL A 264 2.77 -6.09 -11.32
CA VAL A 264 2.93 -7.54 -11.16
C VAL A 264 2.23 -8.04 -9.89
N SER A 265 2.41 -7.36 -8.76
CA SER A 265 1.79 -7.74 -7.49
C SER A 265 0.25 -7.71 -7.51
N THR A 266 -0.37 -6.97 -8.44
CA THR A 266 -1.83 -6.93 -8.56
C THR A 266 -2.41 -8.21 -9.17
N GLY A 267 -1.60 -8.97 -9.91
CA GLY A 267 -2.04 -10.13 -10.69
C GLY A 267 -2.96 -9.78 -11.87
N LEU A 268 -3.13 -8.50 -12.20
CA LEU A 268 -3.94 -8.03 -13.32
C LEU A 268 -3.11 -7.95 -14.61
N PRO A 269 -3.75 -8.00 -15.79
CA PRO A 269 -3.09 -7.61 -17.03
C PRO A 269 -2.54 -6.18 -16.91
N TRP A 270 -1.28 -5.99 -17.27
CA TRP A 270 -0.61 -4.70 -17.17
C TRP A 270 0.28 -4.40 -18.37
N VAL A 271 0.52 -3.11 -18.59
CA VAL A 271 1.46 -2.59 -19.59
C VAL A 271 2.17 -1.38 -19.03
N MET A 272 3.33 -1.04 -19.60
CA MET A 272 4.07 0.19 -19.31
C MET A 272 4.76 0.68 -20.59
N PRO A 273 5.14 1.97 -20.67
CA PRO A 273 5.95 2.47 -21.78
C PRO A 273 7.25 1.66 -21.96
N PRO A 274 7.76 1.48 -23.18
CA PRO A 274 8.98 0.69 -23.42
C PRO A 274 10.26 1.36 -22.94
N THR A 275 10.27 2.69 -22.83
CA THR A 275 11.44 3.48 -22.43
C THR A 275 11.46 3.66 -20.92
N VAL A 276 12.59 3.32 -20.29
CA VAL A 276 12.81 3.56 -18.85
C VAL A 276 12.87 5.06 -18.57
N GLY A 277 12.25 5.48 -17.47
CA GLY A 277 12.06 6.86 -17.06
C GLY A 277 10.70 7.44 -17.45
N ASP A 278 9.91 6.75 -18.28
CA ASP A 278 8.64 7.28 -18.77
C ASP A 278 7.42 6.79 -18.00
N ASP A 279 6.43 7.68 -17.90
CA ASP A 279 5.03 7.31 -17.76
C ASP A 279 4.29 7.33 -19.12
N ALA A 280 3.02 6.93 -19.13
CA ALA A 280 2.21 6.94 -20.35
C ALA A 280 2.00 8.35 -20.94
N ASN A 281 2.05 9.40 -20.10
CA ASN A 281 1.97 10.78 -20.57
C ASN A 281 3.27 11.20 -21.28
N ASP A 282 4.44 10.79 -20.80
CA ASP A 282 5.71 11.10 -21.45
C ASP A 282 5.79 10.42 -22.82
N MET A 283 5.32 9.16 -22.94
CA MET A 283 5.15 8.51 -24.24
C MET A 283 4.14 9.23 -25.13
N HIS A 284 3.01 9.70 -24.59
CA HIS A 284 2.04 10.50 -25.35
C HIS A 284 2.69 11.79 -25.88
N MET A 285 3.43 12.53 -25.05
CA MET A 285 4.09 13.76 -25.48
C MET A 285 5.17 13.52 -26.54
N ARG A 286 5.95 12.44 -26.40
CA ARG A 286 7.06 12.15 -27.31
C ARG A 286 6.62 11.51 -28.63
N SER A 287 5.62 10.63 -28.58
CA SER A 287 5.25 9.76 -29.72
C SER A 287 3.80 9.92 -30.17
N GLY A 288 3.01 10.76 -29.50
CA GLY A 288 1.62 11.05 -29.82
C GLY A 288 0.61 10.03 -29.27
N LEU A 289 -0.66 10.44 -29.19
CA LEU A 289 -1.76 9.57 -28.75
C LEU A 289 -1.90 8.28 -29.56
N PRO A 290 -1.73 8.24 -30.91
CA PRO A 290 -1.83 7.00 -31.67
C PRO A 290 -0.82 5.92 -31.24
N ALA A 291 0.40 6.33 -30.88
CA ALA A 291 1.42 5.39 -30.39
C ALA A 291 1.04 4.80 -29.03
N LEU A 292 0.55 5.65 -28.10
CA LEU A 292 0.03 5.18 -26.82
C LEU A 292 -1.19 4.27 -27.02
N ALA A 293 -2.12 4.62 -27.91
CA ALA A 293 -3.28 3.79 -28.22
C ALA A 293 -2.87 2.42 -28.79
N HIS A 294 -1.85 2.36 -29.64
CA HIS A 294 -1.31 1.10 -30.14
C HIS A 294 -0.77 0.22 -29.01
N LEU A 295 -0.04 0.80 -28.05
CA LEU A 295 0.45 0.08 -26.87
C LEU A 295 -0.73 -0.49 -26.06
N LEU A 296 -1.74 0.33 -25.76
CA LEU A 296 -2.89 -0.10 -24.94
C LEU A 296 -3.79 -1.13 -25.66
N ARG A 297 -3.85 -1.09 -26.99
CA ARG A 297 -4.61 -2.06 -27.80
C ARG A 297 -4.16 -3.51 -27.53
N GLY A 298 -2.87 -3.74 -27.25
CA GLY A 298 -2.34 -5.07 -26.95
C GLY A 298 -2.97 -5.74 -25.72
N MET A 299 -3.61 -4.97 -24.84
CA MET A 299 -4.22 -5.46 -23.60
C MET A 299 -5.69 -5.88 -23.74
N VAL A 300 -6.37 -5.43 -24.79
CA VAL A 300 -7.83 -5.55 -24.96
C VAL A 300 -8.23 -6.38 -26.19
N MET A 301 -7.27 -7.08 -26.79
CA MET A 301 -7.51 -8.06 -27.86
C MET A 301 -7.69 -9.47 -27.29
#